data_AF-A0A1I7X0H8-F1
#
_entry.id   AF-A0A1I7X0H8-F1
#
_cell.length_a   1.000
_cell.length_b   1.000
_cell.length_c   1.000
_cell.angle_alpha   90.00
_cell.angle_beta   90.00
_cell.angle_gamma   90.00
#
_symmetry.space_group_name_H-M   'P 1'
#
loop_
_entity.id
_entity.type
_entity.pdbx_description
1 polymer ?
#
loop_
_entity_poly.entity_id
_entity_poly.type
_entity_poly.pdbx_seq_one_letter_code
_entity_poly.pdbx_strand_id
1 'polypeptide(L)'
;MKHVFQCYFSILKRMPNLALLEPVLEGLSKFAHLLNVEFFEDIIVTMEDLVDKQHLNILDQLHCVNTVFVILSGDGQLLNVDPSRFYRSIYRLLSNLPFERNAELRRRQMIVLSRTVDIMLNERRKQVPLPRVAAFIKRLLAVATVMDDCSAICILSLVRSIFIAHPKIVCWVAEDESGGGTGGIFRGDINDPDVANALGGDIRGELKMLVKVRKKLNVDVPVLNASSEDSI
;
A
#
# COMPACT_ATOMS: atom_id res chain seq x y z
N MET A 1 17.55 -11.05 21.93
CA MET A 1 16.53 -10.13 21.37
C MET A 1 16.51 -8.76 22.04
N LYS A 2 16.41 -8.64 23.38
CA LYS A 2 16.35 -7.33 24.08
C LYS A 2 17.44 -6.33 23.69
N HIS A 3 18.70 -6.77 23.57
CA HIS A 3 19.82 -5.89 23.22
C HIS A 3 19.78 -5.34 21.77
N VAL A 4 19.22 -6.09 20.82
CA VAL A 4 19.08 -5.65 19.42
C VAL A 4 18.09 -4.49 19.35
N PHE A 5 16.97 -4.60 20.04
CA PHE A 5 15.96 -3.53 20.08
C PHE A 5 16.43 -2.32 20.88
N GLN A 6 17.17 -2.49 21.98
CA GLN A 6 17.83 -1.37 22.66
C GLN A 6 18.77 -0.61 21.72
N CYS A 7 19.49 -1.32 20.84
CA CYS A 7 20.31 -0.70 19.81
C CYS A 7 19.44 0.08 18.81
N TYR A 8 18.36 -0.51 18.30
CA TYR A 8 17.42 0.18 17.39
C TYR A 8 16.83 1.47 18.01
N PHE A 9 16.33 1.40 19.25
CA PHE A 9 15.81 2.59 19.95
C PHE A 9 16.89 3.64 20.20
N SER A 10 18.13 3.21 20.49
CA SER A 10 19.23 4.15 20.67
C SER A 10 19.59 4.87 19.37
N ILE A 11 19.50 4.19 18.22
CA ILE A 11 19.72 4.79 16.89
C ILE A 11 18.58 5.76 16.57
N LEU A 12 17.32 5.39 16.82
CA LEU A 12 16.16 6.27 16.59
C LEU A 12 16.22 7.55 17.46
N LYS A 13 16.67 7.43 18.72
CA LYS A 13 16.75 8.57 19.66
C LYS A 13 17.92 9.51 19.42
N ARG A 14 19.05 9.06 18.86
CA ARG A 14 20.30 9.85 18.75
C ARG A 14 20.40 10.71 17.47
N MET A 15 19.27 10.99 16.83
CA MET A 15 19.15 11.49 15.46
C MET A 15 19.56 10.44 14.42
N PRO A 16 18.75 10.23 13.36
CA PRO A 16 18.99 9.18 12.41
C PRO A 16 20.20 9.53 11.54
N ASN A 17 21.32 8.83 11.73
CA ASN A 17 22.27 8.69 10.64
C ASN A 17 21.52 7.95 9.51
N LEU A 18 21.33 8.63 8.37
CA LEU A 18 20.56 8.11 7.23
C LEU A 18 21.03 6.71 6.79
N ALA A 19 22.32 6.41 6.93
CA ALA A 19 22.88 5.11 6.57
C ALA A 19 22.40 3.95 7.46
N LEU A 20 22.03 4.23 8.72
CA LEU A 20 21.56 3.22 9.66
C LEU A 20 20.05 3.22 9.83
N LEU A 21 19.36 4.25 9.33
CA LEU A 21 17.92 4.38 9.49
C LEU A 21 17.17 3.26 8.75
N GLU A 22 17.43 3.09 7.46
CA GLU A 22 16.72 2.10 6.64
C GLU A 22 16.88 0.66 7.19
N PRO A 23 18.08 0.16 7.53
CA PRO A 23 18.23 -1.18 8.14
C PRO A 23 17.50 -1.34 9.47
N VAL A 24 17.44 -0.28 10.29
CA VAL A 24 16.73 -0.30 11.58
C VAL A 24 15.22 -0.38 11.35
N LEU A 25 14.69 0.46 10.45
CA LEU A 25 13.26 0.45 10.10
C LEU A 25 12.85 -0.86 9.44
N GLU A 26 13.69 -1.41 8.55
CA GLU A 26 13.47 -2.73 7.95
C GLU A 26 13.42 -3.82 9.03
N GLY A 27 14.38 -3.82 9.96
CA GLY A 27 14.41 -4.75 11.07
C GLY A 27 13.17 -4.66 11.97
N LEU A 28 12.78 -3.44 12.37
CA LEU A 28 11.56 -3.21 13.16
C LEU A 28 10.33 -3.70 12.42
N SER A 29 10.20 -3.39 11.12
CA SER A 29 9.04 -3.80 10.33
C SER A 29 8.88 -5.32 10.21
N LYS A 30 9.97 -6.09 10.36
CA LYS A 30 9.95 -7.57 10.32
C LYS A 30 9.75 -8.19 11.70
N PHE A 31 10.32 -7.60 12.75
CA PHE A 31 10.45 -8.24 14.06
C PHE A 31 9.66 -7.55 15.19
N ALA A 32 8.87 -6.51 14.90
CA ALA A 32 8.12 -5.77 15.93
C ALA A 32 7.14 -6.64 16.73
N HIS A 33 6.64 -7.74 16.16
CA HIS A 33 5.79 -8.71 16.86
C HIS A 33 6.50 -9.45 18.01
N LEU A 34 7.83 -9.37 18.12
CA LEU A 34 8.63 -9.99 19.18
C LEU A 34 8.92 -9.03 20.33
N LEU A 35 8.43 -7.79 20.27
CA LEU A 35 8.61 -6.78 21.30
C LEU A 35 7.58 -6.97 22.41
N ASN A 36 7.96 -6.59 23.64
CA ASN A 36 7.01 -6.53 24.73
C ASN A 36 5.98 -5.41 24.47
N VAL A 37 4.72 -5.67 24.82
CA VAL A 37 3.59 -4.76 24.63
C VAL A 37 3.84 -3.39 25.30
N GLU A 38 4.60 -3.36 26.40
CA GLU A 38 4.97 -2.13 27.12
C GLU A 38 5.69 -1.08 26.26
N PHE A 39 6.30 -1.48 25.13
CA PHE A 39 7.02 -0.57 24.23
C PHE A 39 6.18 -0.11 23.02
N PHE A 40 4.99 -0.67 22.81
CA PHE A 40 4.23 -0.45 21.57
C PHE A 40 3.82 1.01 21.37
N GLU A 41 3.33 1.69 22.41
CA GLU A 41 2.93 3.10 22.30
C GLU A 41 4.11 4.00 21.94
N ASP A 42 5.25 3.84 22.62
CA ASP A 42 6.49 4.57 22.32
C ASP A 42 6.95 4.37 20.87
N ILE A 43 6.85 3.14 20.35
CA ILE A 43 7.20 2.83 18.95
C ILE A 43 6.24 3.53 18.01
N ILE A 44 4.93 3.43 18.24
CA ILE A 44 3.92 4.02 17.37
C ILE A 44 4.10 5.53 17.29
N VAL A 45 4.30 6.20 18.43
CA VAL A 45 4.58 7.64 18.49
C VAL A 45 5.87 7.98 17.75
N THR A 46 6.93 7.17 17.91
CA THR A 46 8.18 7.38 17.18
C THR A 46 7.99 7.23 15.66
N MET A 47 7.22 6.25 15.20
CA MET A 47 6.93 6.05 13.78
C MET A 47 6.08 7.18 13.20
N GLU A 48 5.11 7.68 13.98
CA GLU A 48 4.30 8.84 13.59
C GLU A 48 5.18 10.08 13.41
N ASP A 49 6.04 10.37 14.39
CA ASP A 49 6.99 11.48 14.35
C ASP A 49 7.94 11.38 13.16
N LEU A 50 8.42 10.18 12.84
CA LEU A 50 9.27 9.94 11.67
C LEU A 50 8.53 10.19 10.36
N VAL A 51 7.28 9.74 10.24
CA VAL A 51 6.48 9.94 9.02
C VAL A 51 6.11 11.41 8.80
N ASP A 52 5.83 12.15 9.88
CA ASP A 52 5.36 13.54 9.80
C ASP A 52 6.49 14.58 9.77
N LYS A 53 7.57 14.38 10.53
CA LYS A 53 8.60 15.41 10.76
C LYS A 53 9.86 15.24 9.92
N GLN A 54 10.07 14.06 9.33
CA GLN A 54 11.29 13.77 8.58
C GLN A 54 11.00 13.69 7.08
N HIS A 55 11.93 14.20 6.26
CA HIS A 55 11.90 14.03 4.81
C HIS A 55 12.37 12.62 4.42
N LEU A 56 11.66 11.61 4.92
CA LEU A 56 11.96 10.21 4.64
C LEU A 56 11.66 9.86 3.19
N ASN A 57 12.48 8.97 2.63
CA ASN A 57 12.16 8.35 1.36
C ASN A 57 10.92 7.43 1.49
N ILE A 58 10.34 7.05 0.36
CA ILE A 58 9.12 6.22 0.33
C ILE A 58 9.31 4.89 1.06
N LEU A 59 10.49 4.25 0.92
CA LEU A 59 10.75 2.94 1.52
C LEU A 59 10.79 3.02 3.04
N ASP A 60 11.45 4.03 3.60
CA ASP A 60 11.51 4.27 5.04
C ASP A 60 10.10 4.55 5.61
N GLN A 61 9.29 5.36 4.94
CA GLN A 61 7.90 5.60 5.35
C GLN A 61 7.08 4.31 5.31
N LEU A 62 7.27 3.47 4.28
CA LEU A 62 6.62 2.16 4.20
C LEU A 62 7.02 1.26 5.38
N HIS A 63 8.31 1.23 5.76
CA HIS A 63 8.75 0.47 6.93
C HIS A 63 8.16 0.99 8.24
N CYS A 64 8.08 2.31 8.43
CA CYS A 64 7.44 2.91 9.61
C CYS A 64 5.98 2.48 9.71
N VAL A 65 5.21 2.65 8.62
CA VAL A 65 3.78 2.29 8.61
C VAL A 65 3.59 0.78 8.78
N ASN A 66 4.38 -0.06 8.10
CA ASN A 66 4.32 -1.51 8.25
C ASN A 66 4.56 -1.95 9.69
N THR A 67 5.55 -1.33 10.36
CA THR A 67 5.86 -1.61 11.78
C THR A 67 4.63 -1.39 12.66
N VAL A 68 3.95 -0.25 12.48
CA VAL A 68 2.73 0.08 13.24
C VAL A 68 1.62 -0.94 12.99
N PHE A 69 1.38 -1.31 11.73
CA PHE A 69 0.34 -2.28 11.43
C PHE A 69 0.68 -3.70 11.89
N VAL A 70 1.95 -4.12 11.89
CA VAL A 70 2.38 -5.38 12.51
C VAL A 70 2.07 -5.39 14.01
N ILE A 71 2.34 -4.28 14.72
CA ILE A 71 2.01 -4.14 16.14
C ILE A 71 0.50 -4.20 16.36
N LEU A 72 -0.26 -3.39 15.62
CA LEU A 72 -1.72 -3.28 15.76
C LEU A 72 -2.49 -4.50 15.26
N SER A 73 -1.88 -5.39 14.48
CA SER A 73 -2.46 -6.69 14.10
C SER A 73 -2.12 -7.82 15.07
N GLY A 74 -1.10 -7.65 15.93
CA GLY A 74 -0.73 -8.63 16.95
C GLY A 74 -1.33 -8.32 18.32
N ASP A 75 -0.52 -8.48 19.37
CA ASP A 75 -0.91 -8.19 20.76
C ASP A 75 -1.26 -6.70 20.99
N GLY A 76 -0.87 -5.81 20.07
CA GLY A 76 -1.22 -4.39 20.09
C GLY A 76 -2.65 -4.09 19.69
N GLN A 77 -3.46 -5.07 19.29
CA GLN A 77 -4.89 -4.89 18.98
C GLN A 77 -5.70 -4.33 20.16
N LEU A 78 -5.26 -4.58 21.40
CA LEU A 78 -5.93 -4.12 22.62
C LEU A 78 -5.58 -2.67 22.97
N LEU A 79 -4.63 -2.06 22.27
CA LEU A 79 -4.29 -0.65 22.45
C LEU A 79 -5.37 0.23 21.83
N ASN A 80 -5.75 1.29 22.54
CA ASN A 80 -6.73 2.28 22.05
C ASN A 80 -6.06 3.34 21.17
N VAL A 81 -5.35 2.90 20.13
CA VAL A 81 -4.62 3.76 19.18
C VAL A 81 -5.41 3.90 17.89
N ASP A 82 -5.62 5.12 17.42
CA ASP A 82 -6.21 5.40 16.11
C ASP A 82 -5.14 5.37 14.99
N PRO A 83 -5.17 4.39 14.07
CA PRO A 83 -4.22 4.30 12.96
C PRO A 83 -4.55 5.20 11.75
N SER A 84 -5.58 6.05 11.82
CA SER A 84 -6.11 6.79 10.64
C SER A 84 -5.05 7.61 9.90
N ARG A 85 -4.06 8.14 10.61
CA ARG A 85 -2.92 8.87 10.01
C ARG A 85 -2.04 7.97 9.13
N PHE A 86 -1.80 6.74 9.57
CA PHE A 86 -1.01 5.77 8.82
C PHE A 86 -1.74 5.28 7.56
N TYR A 87 -3.08 5.14 7.62
CA TYR A 87 -3.88 4.94 6.40
C TYR A 87 -3.70 6.09 5.41
N ARG A 88 -3.79 7.34 5.87
CA ARG A 88 -3.60 8.51 5.01
C ARG A 88 -2.18 8.58 4.42
N SER A 89 -1.17 8.15 5.18
CA SER A 89 0.22 8.09 4.72
C SER A 89 0.40 7.12 3.56
N ILE A 90 -0.04 5.87 3.69
CA ILE A 90 0.04 4.89 2.58
C ILE A 90 -0.77 5.34 1.37
N TYR A 91 -1.96 5.90 1.61
CA TYR A 91 -2.78 6.43 0.53
C TYR A 91 -2.04 7.50 -0.29
N ARG A 92 -1.32 8.41 0.37
CA ARG A 92 -0.43 9.39 -0.27
C ARG A 92 0.74 8.75 -1.01
N LEU A 93 1.43 7.80 -0.36
CA LEU A 93 2.60 7.13 -0.92
C LEU A 93 2.29 6.38 -2.22
N LEU A 94 1.10 5.77 -2.32
CA LEU A 94 0.65 5.09 -3.54
C LEU A 94 0.73 5.98 -4.78
N SER A 95 0.34 7.26 -4.66
CA SER A 95 0.39 8.22 -5.76
C SER A 95 1.82 8.58 -6.16
N ASN A 96 2.80 8.38 -5.28
CA ASN A 96 4.19 8.73 -5.51
C ASN A 96 5.03 7.59 -6.12
N LEU A 97 4.58 6.33 -5.99
CA LEU A 97 5.30 5.14 -6.48
C LEU A 97 5.64 5.16 -7.98
N PRO A 98 4.77 5.65 -8.89
CA PRO A 98 5.11 5.69 -10.31
C PRO A 98 6.33 6.56 -10.63
N PHE A 99 6.62 7.56 -9.81
CA PHE A 99 7.72 8.50 -10.03
C PHE A 99 9.09 7.97 -9.60
N GLU A 100 9.15 6.86 -8.86
CA GLU A 100 10.41 6.18 -8.59
C GLU A 100 11.07 5.83 -9.94
N ARG A 101 12.38 6.01 -10.07
CA ARG A 101 13.11 5.70 -11.32
C ARG A 101 13.97 4.45 -11.17
N ASN A 102 14.41 4.17 -9.96
CA ASN A 102 15.23 3.00 -9.67
C ASN A 102 14.36 1.74 -9.57
N ALA A 103 14.52 0.83 -10.54
CA ALA A 103 13.74 -0.41 -10.60
C ALA A 103 13.95 -1.33 -9.38
N GLU A 104 15.17 -1.38 -8.83
CA GLU A 104 15.47 -2.17 -7.63
C GLU A 104 14.74 -1.59 -6.41
N LEU A 105 14.84 -0.27 -6.24
CA LEU A 105 14.16 0.41 -5.14
C LEU A 105 12.64 0.29 -5.25
N ARG A 106 12.09 0.44 -6.46
CA ARG A 106 10.66 0.22 -6.73
C ARG A 106 10.24 -1.19 -6.34
N ARG A 107 11.01 -2.22 -6.69
CA ARG A 107 10.71 -3.61 -6.30
C ARG A 107 10.65 -3.77 -4.78
N ARG A 108 11.65 -3.21 -4.06
CA ARG A 108 11.67 -3.23 -2.58
C ARG A 108 10.46 -2.51 -1.98
N GLN A 109 10.13 -1.33 -2.50
CA GLN A 109 8.93 -0.58 -2.10
C GLN A 109 7.66 -1.42 -2.32
N MET A 110 7.52 -2.08 -3.47
CA MET A 110 6.34 -2.92 -3.77
C MET A 110 6.21 -4.11 -2.82
N ILE A 111 7.32 -4.75 -2.42
CA ILE A 111 7.31 -5.87 -1.45
C ILE A 111 6.80 -5.41 -0.08
N VAL A 112 7.30 -4.28 0.42
CA VAL A 112 6.88 -3.75 1.72
C VAL A 112 5.44 -3.25 1.63
N LEU A 113 5.08 -2.53 0.56
CA LEU A 113 3.72 -2.07 0.31
C LEU A 113 2.73 -3.22 0.29
N SER A 114 3.01 -4.31 -0.44
CA SER A 114 2.07 -5.43 -0.56
C SER A 114 1.79 -6.06 0.79
N ARG A 115 2.82 -6.25 1.61
CA ARG A 115 2.67 -6.73 2.99
C ARG A 115 1.88 -5.74 3.85
N THR A 116 2.21 -4.46 3.75
CA THR A 116 1.57 -3.41 4.54
C THR A 116 0.07 -3.32 4.23
N VAL A 117 -0.31 -3.30 2.95
CA VAL A 117 -1.71 -3.23 2.50
C VAL A 117 -2.49 -4.48 2.91
N ASP A 118 -1.87 -5.67 2.83
CA ASP A 118 -2.51 -6.92 3.25
C ASP A 118 -2.85 -6.90 4.74
N ILE A 119 -1.91 -6.51 5.60
CA ILE A 119 -2.14 -6.35 7.04
C ILE A 119 -3.23 -5.28 7.30
N MET A 120 -3.10 -4.12 6.66
CA MET A 120 -4.00 -2.97 6.83
C MET A 120 -5.45 -3.26 6.49
N LEU A 121 -5.70 -3.98 5.39
CA LEU A 121 -7.04 -4.12 4.81
C LEU A 121 -7.61 -5.53 4.96
N ASN A 122 -6.78 -6.58 4.95
CA ASN A 122 -7.27 -7.97 4.99
C ASN A 122 -7.28 -8.53 6.40
N GLU A 123 -6.16 -8.46 7.12
CA GLU A 123 -6.09 -8.92 8.52
C GLU A 123 -7.00 -8.07 9.41
N ARG A 124 -6.92 -6.75 9.27
CA ARG A 124 -7.73 -5.79 10.04
C ARG A 124 -9.10 -5.51 9.45
N ARG A 125 -9.60 -6.32 8.51
CA ARG A 125 -10.86 -6.08 7.75
C ARG A 125 -12.08 -5.70 8.60
N LYS A 126 -12.18 -6.19 9.84
CA LYS A 126 -13.29 -5.89 10.76
C LYS A 126 -13.22 -4.49 11.38
N GLN A 127 -12.04 -3.87 11.37
CA GLN A 127 -11.75 -2.57 11.98
C GLN A 127 -11.67 -1.45 10.93
N VAL A 128 -11.77 -1.78 9.64
CA VAL A 128 -11.63 -0.82 8.54
C VAL A 128 -13.00 -0.49 7.94
N PRO A 129 -13.37 0.80 7.84
CA PRO A 129 -14.63 1.18 7.22
C PRO A 129 -14.59 0.96 5.69
N LEU A 130 -15.73 0.52 5.14
CA LEU A 130 -15.86 0.19 3.71
C LEU A 130 -15.45 1.33 2.74
N PRO A 131 -15.81 2.61 2.99
CA PRO A 131 -15.39 3.72 2.13
C PRO A 131 -13.87 3.84 1.98
N ARG A 132 -13.12 3.57 3.07
CA ARG A 132 -11.66 3.61 3.07
C ARG A 132 -11.10 2.49 2.19
N VAL A 133 -11.62 1.27 2.34
CA VAL A 133 -11.23 0.13 1.50
C VAL A 133 -11.49 0.44 0.02
N ALA A 134 -12.68 0.96 -0.31
CA ALA A 134 -13.03 1.39 -1.66
C ALA A 134 -12.05 2.43 -2.24
N ALA A 135 -11.66 3.43 -1.43
CA ALA A 135 -10.69 4.44 -1.85
C ALA A 135 -9.33 3.83 -2.18
N PHE A 136 -8.85 2.91 -1.36
CA PHE A 136 -7.61 2.18 -1.61
C PHE A 136 -7.69 1.37 -2.90
N ILE A 137 -8.77 0.63 -3.15
CA ILE A 137 -8.92 -0.16 -4.38
C ILE A 137 -8.86 0.75 -5.61
N LYS A 138 -9.62 1.85 -5.64
CA LYS A 138 -9.62 2.79 -6.77
C LYS A 138 -8.23 3.38 -7.02
N ARG A 139 -7.52 3.80 -5.96
CA ARG A 139 -6.16 4.33 -6.09
C ARG A 139 -5.16 3.26 -6.55
N LEU A 140 -5.22 2.06 -6.01
CA LEU A 140 -4.39 0.93 -6.43
C LEU A 140 -4.59 0.65 -7.92
N LEU A 141 -5.83 0.57 -8.41
CA LEU A 141 -6.10 0.37 -9.83
C LEU A 141 -5.59 1.52 -10.69
N ALA A 142 -5.77 2.77 -10.27
CA ALA A 142 -5.23 3.92 -10.97
C ALA A 142 -3.70 3.84 -11.08
N VAL A 143 -3.00 3.53 -10.00
CA VAL A 143 -1.53 3.34 -9.98
C VAL A 143 -1.13 2.16 -10.87
N ALA A 144 -1.88 1.06 -10.86
CA ALA A 144 -1.61 -0.09 -11.72
C ALA A 144 -1.71 0.23 -13.22
N THR A 145 -2.39 1.32 -13.64
CA THR A 145 -2.42 1.71 -15.06
C THR A 145 -1.10 2.29 -15.56
N VAL A 146 -0.28 2.87 -14.67
CA VAL A 146 0.95 3.59 -15.03
C VAL A 146 2.24 2.87 -14.64
N MET A 147 2.15 1.86 -13.78
CA MET A 147 3.31 1.07 -13.32
C MET A 147 3.77 0.04 -14.38
N ASP A 148 4.97 -0.53 -14.20
CA ASP A 148 5.46 -1.67 -14.97
C ASP A 148 4.62 -2.95 -14.75
N ASP A 149 4.78 -3.96 -15.61
CA ASP A 149 3.98 -5.19 -15.57
C ASP A 149 4.11 -5.95 -14.24
N CYS A 150 5.32 -6.08 -13.70
CA CYS A 150 5.54 -6.79 -12.44
C CYS A 150 4.82 -6.10 -11.28
N SER A 151 4.97 -4.78 -11.17
CA SER A 151 4.29 -3.97 -10.15
C SER A 151 2.77 -4.00 -10.32
N ALA A 152 2.26 -3.94 -11.55
CA ALA A 152 0.82 -3.98 -11.81
C ALA A 152 0.20 -5.33 -11.48
N ILE A 153 0.87 -6.45 -11.78
CA ILE A 153 0.43 -7.79 -11.37
C ILE A 153 0.38 -7.91 -9.85
N CYS A 154 1.40 -7.37 -9.15
CA CYS A 154 1.41 -7.32 -7.69
C CYS A 154 0.19 -6.55 -7.15
N ILE A 155 -0.07 -5.35 -7.69
CA ILE A 155 -1.22 -4.52 -7.29
C ILE A 155 -2.56 -5.22 -7.58
N LEU A 156 -2.71 -5.85 -8.75
CA LEU A 156 -3.91 -6.60 -9.10
C LEU A 156 -4.13 -7.81 -8.18
N SER A 157 -3.05 -8.47 -7.77
CA SER A 157 -3.11 -9.57 -6.80
C SER A 157 -3.59 -9.07 -5.42
N LEU A 158 -3.12 -7.89 -4.99
CA LEU A 158 -3.62 -7.24 -3.77
C LEU A 158 -5.09 -6.87 -3.89
N VAL A 159 -5.51 -6.24 -4.99
CA VAL A 159 -6.92 -5.88 -5.23
C VAL A 159 -7.80 -7.12 -5.17
N ARG A 160 -7.40 -8.21 -5.82
CA ARG A 160 -8.11 -9.49 -5.74
C ARG A 160 -8.22 -10.00 -4.30
N SER A 161 -7.12 -9.96 -3.54
CA SER A 161 -7.12 -10.36 -2.13
C SER A 161 -8.11 -9.52 -1.29
N ILE A 162 -8.14 -8.20 -1.52
CA ILE A 162 -9.07 -7.28 -0.84
C ILE A 162 -10.52 -7.61 -1.17
N PHE A 163 -10.86 -7.91 -2.43
CA PHE A 163 -12.22 -8.34 -2.80
C PHE A 163 -12.66 -9.63 -2.10
N ILE A 164 -11.73 -10.59 -1.95
CA ILE A 164 -12.00 -11.83 -1.22
C ILE A 164 -12.21 -11.55 0.27
N ALA A 165 -11.42 -10.66 0.86
CA ALA A 165 -11.54 -10.27 2.26
C ALA A 165 -12.79 -9.43 2.56
N HIS A 166 -13.29 -8.66 1.58
CA HIS A 166 -14.43 -7.74 1.72
C HIS A 166 -15.57 -8.08 0.74
N PRO A 167 -16.36 -9.16 0.98
CA PRO A 167 -17.45 -9.56 0.10
C PRO A 167 -18.50 -8.46 -0.16
N LYS A 168 -18.68 -7.54 0.79
CA LYS A 168 -19.61 -6.39 0.67
C LYS A 168 -19.22 -5.42 -0.45
N ILE A 169 -17.93 -5.33 -0.80
CA ILE A 169 -17.46 -4.50 -1.92
C ILE A 169 -17.67 -5.19 -3.26
N VAL A 170 -17.82 -6.52 -3.30
CA VAL A 170 -17.99 -7.25 -4.57
C VAL A 170 -19.24 -6.79 -5.33
N CYS A 171 -20.27 -6.33 -4.63
CA CYS A 171 -21.48 -5.75 -5.24
C CYS A 171 -21.19 -4.55 -6.17
N TRP A 172 -20.04 -3.87 -6.01
CA TRP A 172 -19.57 -2.82 -6.92
C TRP A 172 -19.18 -3.28 -8.31
N VAL A 173 -18.97 -4.57 -8.49
CA VAL A 173 -18.65 -5.17 -9.79
C VAL A 173 -19.93 -5.64 -10.50
N ALA A 174 -21.03 -5.82 -9.76
CA ALA A 174 -22.30 -6.32 -10.29
C ALA A 174 -23.00 -5.31 -11.22
N GLU A 175 -23.83 -5.83 -12.13
CA GLU A 175 -24.42 -5.09 -13.25
C GLU A 175 -25.66 -4.27 -12.90
N ASP A 176 -26.19 -4.39 -11.69
CA ASP A 176 -27.47 -3.78 -11.33
C ASP A 176 -27.42 -2.25 -11.49
N GLU A 177 -28.27 -1.73 -12.39
CA GLU A 177 -28.44 -0.30 -12.71
C GLU A 177 -28.90 0.55 -11.51
N SER A 178 -29.25 -0.10 -10.40
CA SER A 178 -29.39 0.56 -9.11
C SER A 178 -28.00 0.81 -8.54
N GLY A 179 -27.35 1.88 -9.03
CA GLY A 179 -26.08 2.37 -8.50
C GLY A 179 -26.14 2.51 -6.98
N GLY A 180 -25.68 1.47 -6.26
CA GLY A 180 -25.68 1.37 -4.81
C GLY A 180 -24.64 2.27 -4.13
N GLY A 181 -24.30 3.38 -4.77
CA GLY A 181 -23.47 4.45 -4.22
C GLY A 181 -24.37 5.55 -3.67
N THR A 182 -23.92 6.20 -2.59
CA THR A 182 -24.59 7.35 -1.95
C THR A 182 -24.68 8.62 -2.81
N GLY A 183 -24.50 8.50 -4.14
CA GLY A 183 -24.27 9.61 -5.05
C GLY A 183 -22.88 10.22 -4.88
N GLY A 184 -22.34 10.74 -5.98
CA GLY A 184 -21.13 11.55 -5.99
C GLY A 184 -19.92 10.91 -6.66
N ILE A 185 -19.01 11.77 -7.11
CA ILE A 185 -17.86 11.42 -7.94
C ILE A 185 -16.65 11.15 -7.03
N PHE A 186 -15.89 10.09 -7.35
CA PHE A 186 -14.61 9.81 -6.70
C PHE A 186 -13.59 10.91 -7.01
N ARG A 187 -12.97 11.45 -5.96
CA ARG A 187 -11.96 12.51 -6.03
C ARG A 187 -10.56 11.93 -5.83
N GLY A 188 -9.97 11.47 -6.93
CA GLY A 188 -8.65 10.82 -6.92
C GLY A 188 -7.48 11.74 -6.60
N ASP A 189 -7.67 13.05 -6.77
CA ASP A 189 -6.75 14.14 -6.41
C ASP A 189 -6.60 14.33 -4.89
N ILE A 190 -7.61 13.93 -4.11
CA ILE A 190 -7.59 14.08 -2.66
C ILE A 190 -6.71 13.02 -2.03
N ASN A 191 -5.75 13.45 -1.20
CA ASN A 191 -4.77 12.60 -0.53
C ASN A 191 -5.24 12.03 0.81
N ASP A 192 -6.54 11.80 0.92
CA ASP A 192 -7.18 11.26 2.12
C ASP A 192 -8.28 10.26 1.72
N PRO A 193 -8.16 8.98 2.12
CA PRO A 193 -9.10 7.95 1.73
C PRO A 193 -10.50 8.14 2.35
N ASP A 194 -10.62 8.87 3.44
CA ASP A 194 -11.90 9.04 4.16
C ASP A 194 -12.81 10.10 3.52
N VAL A 195 -12.24 11.00 2.70
CA VAL A 195 -12.97 12.10 2.03
C VAL A 195 -12.95 12.03 0.49
N ALA A 196 -12.30 11.01 -0.07
CA ALA A 196 -12.22 10.80 -1.52
C ALA A 196 -13.57 10.42 -2.18
N ASN A 197 -14.60 10.15 -1.37
CA ASN A 197 -15.93 9.71 -1.83
C ASN A 197 -15.86 8.51 -2.79
N ALA A 198 -14.99 7.54 -2.49
CA ALA A 198 -14.86 6.36 -3.32
C ALA A 198 -16.18 5.61 -3.40
N LEU A 199 -16.88 5.45 -2.27
CA LEU A 199 -18.08 4.62 -2.16
C LEU A 199 -19.26 5.06 -3.08
N GLY A 200 -19.21 6.28 -3.62
CA GLY A 200 -20.26 6.84 -4.47
C GLY A 200 -20.32 6.30 -5.90
N GLY A 201 -19.31 5.56 -6.38
CA GLY A 201 -19.25 5.07 -7.76
C GLY A 201 -18.82 3.61 -7.91
N ASP A 202 -18.83 3.10 -9.14
CA ASP A 202 -18.38 1.73 -9.45
C ASP A 202 -16.87 1.67 -9.77
N ILE A 203 -16.36 0.46 -10.04
CA ILE A 203 -14.96 0.19 -10.38
C ILE A 203 -14.73 -0.15 -11.86
N ARG A 204 -15.80 -0.17 -12.65
CA ARG A 204 -15.80 -0.69 -14.02
C ARG A 204 -15.00 0.22 -14.95
N GLY A 205 -15.04 1.52 -14.71
CA GLY A 205 -14.26 2.51 -15.46
C GLY A 205 -12.75 2.27 -15.35
N GLU A 206 -12.26 2.07 -14.13
CA GLU A 206 -10.84 1.83 -13.84
C GLU A 206 -10.36 0.51 -14.43
N LEU A 207 -11.16 -0.56 -14.31
CA LEU A 207 -10.82 -1.87 -14.92
C LEU A 207 -10.80 -1.81 -16.45
N LYS A 208 -11.79 -1.15 -17.07
CA LYS A 208 -11.81 -0.96 -18.54
C LYS A 208 -10.61 -0.15 -19.01
N MET A 209 -10.26 0.92 -18.30
CA MET A 209 -9.08 1.73 -18.59
C MET A 209 -7.79 0.90 -18.49
N LEU A 210 -7.64 0.11 -17.42
CA LEU A 210 -6.48 -0.75 -17.23
C LEU A 210 -6.33 -1.78 -18.36
N VAL A 211 -7.41 -2.46 -18.74
CA VAL A 211 -7.40 -3.42 -19.86
C VAL A 211 -7.01 -2.72 -21.17
N LYS A 212 -7.56 -1.52 -21.42
CA LYS A 212 -7.25 -0.74 -22.63
C LYS A 212 -5.77 -0.34 -22.69
N VAL A 213 -5.22 0.18 -21.59
CA VAL A 213 -3.81 0.60 -21.51
C VAL A 213 -2.88 -0.59 -21.70
N ARG A 214 -3.15 -1.71 -21.02
CA ARG A 214 -2.33 -2.92 -21.11
C ARG A 214 -2.37 -3.58 -22.48
N LYS A 215 -3.54 -3.59 -23.14
CA LYS A 215 -3.65 -4.04 -24.54
C LYS A 215 -2.82 -3.17 -25.48
N LYS A 216 -2.83 -1.84 -25.30
CA LYS A 216 -2.02 -0.94 -26.12
C LYS A 216 -0.53 -1.21 -25.95
N LEU A 217 -0.06 -1.35 -24.71
CA LEU A 217 1.35 -1.66 -24.41
C LEU A 217 1.80 -2.99 -25.03
N ASN A 218 0.94 -4.02 -25.05
CA ASN A 218 1.25 -5.30 -25.69
C ASN A 218 1.28 -5.24 -27.23
N VAL A 219 0.56 -4.30 -27.85
CA VAL A 219 0.54 -4.13 -29.32
C VAL A 219 1.74 -3.31 -29.80
N ASP A 220 2.28 -2.42 -28.96
CA ASP A 220 3.47 -1.60 -29.25
C ASP A 220 4.79 -2.37 -29.07
N VAL A 221 4.77 -3.65 -28.66
CA VAL A 221 5.93 -4.54 -28.77
C VAL A 221 5.97 -5.00 -30.22
N PRO A 222 6.95 -4.57 -31.05
CA PRO A 222 7.10 -5.18 -32.35
C PRO A 222 7.40 -6.65 -32.08
N VAL A 223 6.49 -7.51 -32.51
CA VAL A 223 6.80 -8.92 -32.67
C VAL A 223 8.05 -8.92 -33.53
N LEU A 224 9.20 -9.28 -32.95
CA LEU A 224 10.34 -9.75 -33.71
C LEU A 224 9.86 -11.04 -34.36
N ASN A 225 9.06 -10.87 -35.42
CA ASN A 225 8.61 -11.95 -36.27
C ASN A 225 9.86 -12.53 -36.88
N ALA A 226 10.10 -13.78 -36.51
CA ALA A 226 10.64 -14.81 -37.36
C ALA A 226 10.71 -14.38 -38.84
N SER A 227 11.92 -14.14 -39.32
CA SER A 227 12.20 -14.14 -40.75
C SER A 227 13.58 -14.73 -40.97
N SER A 228 13.61 -16.06 -41.03
CA SER A 228 14.37 -16.79 -42.04
C SER A 228 13.94 -18.26 -41.97
N GLU A 229 12.78 -18.54 -42.57
CA GLU A 229 12.60 -19.81 -43.29
C GLU A 229 13.67 -19.90 -44.38
N ASP A 230 14.22 -21.09 -44.51
CA ASP A 230 14.69 -21.76 -45.72
C ASP A 230 15.36 -20.93 -46.82
N SER A 231 16.66 -21.16 -47.00
CA SER A 231 17.29 -21.16 -48.32
C SER A 231 18.60 -21.96 -48.32
N ILE A 232 18.53 -23.11 -49.03
CA ILE A 232 19.59 -23.96 -49.62
C ILE A 232 20.15 -25.08 -48.73
#